data_AF-S7Q0Q9-F1
#
_entry.id   AF-S7Q0Q9-F1
#
_cell.length_a   1.000
_cell.length_b   1.000
_cell.length_c   1.000
_cell.angle_alpha   90.00
_cell.angle_beta   90.00
_cell.angle_gamma   90.00
#
_symmetry.space_group_name_H-M   'P 1'
#
loop_
_entity.id
_entity.type
_entity.pdbx_description
1 polymer ?
#
loop_
_entity_poly.entity_id
_entity_poly.type
_entity_poly.pdbx_seq_one_letter_code
_entity_poly.pdbx_strand_id
1 'polypeptide(L)'
;DIAGSIAGFLSSVIDQGGSDNTKRANGVRNVVDGMAKKYGPINVVACHTDHEAKFDGVQGTDWVHQHFEIDIQIGGTVGYELYLGNTGTFKRNGDGGDINWGW
;
A
#
# COMPACT_ATOMS: atom_id res chain seq x y z
N ASP A 1 18.25 -4.69 -4.56
CA ASP A 1 17.25 -4.66 -5.65
C ASP A 1 16.15 -3.66 -5.27
N ILE A 2 15.14 -3.47 -6.14
CA ILE A 2 14.02 -2.56 -5.88
C ILE A 2 13.22 -3.02 -4.64
N ALA A 3 13.07 -4.33 -4.44
CA ALA A 3 12.39 -4.93 -3.29
C ALA A 3 13.06 -4.56 -1.95
N GLY A 4 14.39 -4.69 -1.85
CA GLY A 4 15.15 -4.30 -0.66
C GLY A 4 15.12 -2.79 -0.39
N SER A 5 15.06 -1.96 -1.44
CA SER A 5 14.92 -0.50 -1.28
C SER A 5 13.52 -0.09 -0.81
N ILE A 6 12.49 -0.85 -1.16
CA ILE A 6 11.11 -0.66 -0.71
C ILE A 6 10.97 -1.07 0.77
N ALA A 7 11.54 -2.22 1.15
CA ALA A 7 11.52 -2.71 2.53
C ALA A 7 12.15 -1.72 3.52
N GLY A 8 13.32 -1.15 3.19
CA GLY A 8 13.98 -0.16 4.05
C GLY A 8 13.20 1.15 4.20
N PHE A 9 12.48 1.57 3.16
CA PHE A 9 11.61 2.75 3.22
C PHE A 9 10.36 2.49 4.07
N LEU A 10 9.72 1.33 3.90
CA LEU A 10 8.56 0.90 4.69
C LEU A 10 8.83 0.98 6.20
N SER A 11 9.95 0.41 6.66
CA SER A 11 10.31 0.47 8.09
C SER A 11 10.56 1.88 8.60
N SER A 12 11.09 2.80 7.77
CA SER A 12 11.35 4.18 8.17
C SER A 12 10.09 5.04 8.33
N VAL A 13 8.97 4.55 7.79
CA VAL A 13 7.73 5.30 7.62
C VAL A 13 6.64 4.88 8.62
N ILE A 14 6.74 3.67 9.18
CA ILE A 14 5.69 3.05 10.01
C ILE A 14 5.67 3.55 11.46
N ASP A 15 6.62 4.39 11.90
CA ASP A 15 6.74 4.73 13.33
C ASP A 15 6.05 6.07 13.71
N GLN A 16 4.72 6.07 13.86
CA GLN A 16 3.97 7.19 14.44
C GLN A 16 2.96 6.70 15.50
N GLY A 17 3.13 7.17 16.74
CA GLY A 17 2.24 6.83 17.86
C GLY A 17 0.78 7.30 17.67
N GLY A 18 -0.16 6.58 18.27
CA GLY A 18 -1.60 6.83 18.16
C GLY A 18 -2.43 5.56 18.38
N SER A 19 -3.76 5.66 18.24
CA SER A 19 -4.64 4.48 18.21
C SER A 19 -4.29 3.56 17.03
N ASP A 20 -4.63 2.28 17.09
CA ASP A 20 -4.31 1.32 16.02
C ASP A 20 -4.89 1.75 14.65
N ASN A 21 -6.07 2.37 14.64
CA ASN A 21 -6.64 2.93 13.40
C ASN A 21 -5.85 4.15 12.89
N THR A 22 -5.28 4.96 13.78
CA THR A 22 -4.39 6.07 13.41
C THR A 22 -3.08 5.56 12.82
N LYS A 23 -2.49 4.52 13.43
CA LYS A 23 -1.27 3.86 12.90
C LYS A 23 -1.49 3.29 11.51
N ARG A 24 -2.60 2.58 11.32
CA ARG A 24 -3.00 2.03 10.01
C ARG A 24 -3.20 3.14 8.97
N ALA A 25 -3.98 4.18 9.30
CA ALA A 25 -4.26 5.27 8.38
C ALA A 25 -3.00 6.05 7.98
N ASN A 26 -2.14 6.39 8.96
CA ASN A 26 -0.91 7.12 8.68
C ASN A 26 0.12 6.24 7.95
N GLY A 27 0.28 4.98 8.37
CA GLY A 27 1.20 4.04 7.73
C GLY A 27 0.87 3.82 6.25
N VAL A 28 -0.39 3.53 5.93
CA VAL A 28 -0.84 3.35 4.53
C VAL A 28 -0.63 4.61 3.71
N ARG A 29 -1.04 5.78 4.23
CA ARG A 29 -0.88 7.08 3.55
C ARG A 29 0.57 7.35 3.24
N ASN A 30 1.45 7.24 4.23
CA ASN A 30 2.85 7.54 4.05
C ASN A 30 3.54 6.58 3.05
N VAL A 31 3.13 5.30 3.01
CA VAL A 31 3.61 4.33 2.01
C VAL A 31 3.21 4.77 0.61
N VAL A 32 1.92 5.05 0.39
CA VAL A 32 1.40 5.46 -0.92
C VAL A 32 2.04 6.78 -1.37
N ASP A 33 2.05 7.80 -0.51
CA ASP A 33 2.63 9.11 -0.82
C ASP A 33 4.14 9.01 -1.09
N GLY A 34 4.85 8.18 -0.35
CA GLY A 34 6.28 7.92 -0.55
C GLY A 34 6.60 7.23 -1.86
N MET A 35 5.79 6.23 -2.24
CA MET A 35 5.91 5.53 -3.52
C MET A 35 5.58 6.45 -4.69
N ALA A 36 4.49 7.20 -4.60
CA ALA A 36 4.09 8.19 -5.60
C ALA A 36 5.18 9.24 -5.80
N LYS A 37 5.78 9.73 -4.70
CA LYS A 37 6.91 10.68 -4.77
C LYS A 37 8.16 10.08 -5.41
N LYS A 38 8.45 8.80 -5.18
CA LYS A 38 9.67 8.14 -5.66
C LYS A 38 9.57 7.66 -7.11
N TYR A 39 8.41 7.17 -7.52
CA TYR A 39 8.20 6.51 -8.80
C TYR A 39 7.21 7.24 -9.73
N GLY A 40 6.75 8.43 -9.32
CA GLY A 40 5.86 9.25 -10.12
C GLY A 40 6.47 9.66 -11.47
N PRO A 41 5.64 9.89 -12.50
CA PRO A 41 4.18 9.85 -12.47
C PRO A 41 3.63 8.42 -12.72
N ILE A 42 3.08 7.79 -11.68
CA ILE A 42 2.47 6.45 -11.71
C ILE A 42 1.32 6.42 -10.69
N ASN A 43 0.26 5.63 -10.94
CA ASN A 43 -0.79 5.47 -9.93
C ASN A 43 -0.28 4.53 -8.84
N VAL A 44 -0.62 4.84 -7.59
CA VAL A 44 -0.26 4.01 -6.43
C VAL A 44 -1.51 3.74 -5.61
N VAL A 45 -1.80 2.47 -5.33
CA VAL A 45 -2.98 2.06 -4.55
C VAL A 45 -2.56 1.08 -3.47
N ALA A 46 -2.96 1.35 -2.22
CA ALA A 46 -2.83 0.41 -1.12
C ALA A 46 -4.21 0.05 -0.56
N CYS A 47 -4.50 -1.24 -0.45
CA CYS A 47 -5.79 -1.75 0.00
C CYS A 47 -5.60 -2.91 0.99
N HIS A 48 -6.28 -2.82 2.12
CA HIS A 48 -6.49 -3.95 3.02
C HIS A 48 -7.88 -4.51 2.69
N THR A 49 -8.02 -5.84 2.62
CA THR A 49 -9.27 -6.62 2.37
C THR A 49 -9.50 -7.00 0.91
N ASP A 50 -10.58 -7.77 0.64
CA ASP A 50 -10.90 -8.32 -0.68
C ASP A 50 -11.12 -7.24 -1.77
N HIS A 51 -10.46 -7.43 -2.91
CA HIS A 51 -10.46 -6.52 -4.04
C HIS A 51 -10.01 -7.21 -5.33
N GLU A 52 -10.29 -6.57 -6.45
CA GLU A 52 -9.78 -6.91 -7.76
C GLU A 52 -8.86 -5.79 -8.25
N ALA A 53 -7.65 -6.16 -8.67
CA ALA A 53 -6.70 -5.27 -9.34
C ALA A 53 -6.37 -5.84 -10.72
N LYS A 54 -6.58 -5.04 -11.76
CA LYS A 54 -6.22 -5.38 -13.14
C LYS A 54 -5.48 -4.21 -13.74
N PHE A 55 -4.17 -4.32 -13.83
CA PHE A 55 -3.31 -3.33 -14.47
C PHE A 55 -2.93 -3.82 -15.87
N ASP A 56 -2.77 -2.87 -16.78
CA ASP A 56 -2.36 -3.18 -18.15
C ASP A 56 -0.89 -3.58 -18.19
N GLY A 57 -0.55 -4.56 -19.04
CA GLY A 57 0.82 -5.04 -19.22
C GLY A 57 1.23 -6.17 -18.29
N VAL A 58 2.54 -6.35 -18.12
CA VAL A 58 3.18 -7.47 -17.43
C VAL A 58 3.60 -7.08 -16.01
N GLN A 59 3.18 -7.87 -15.02
CA GLN A 59 3.60 -7.70 -13.62
C GLN A 59 5.12 -7.78 -13.48
N GLY A 60 5.70 -6.88 -12.69
CA GLY A 60 7.14 -6.73 -12.51
C GLY A 60 7.84 -5.91 -13.60
N THR A 61 7.14 -5.57 -14.69
CA THR A 61 7.66 -4.70 -15.76
C THR A 61 6.83 -3.43 -15.89
N ASP A 62 5.53 -3.57 -16.21
CA ASP A 62 4.62 -2.44 -16.46
C ASP A 62 3.86 -2.01 -15.20
N TRP A 63 3.68 -2.94 -14.26
CA TRP A 63 3.07 -2.69 -12.97
C TRP A 63 3.68 -3.59 -11.89
N VAL A 64 3.56 -3.20 -10.63
CA VAL A 64 4.11 -3.92 -9.47
C VAL A 64 3.00 -4.19 -8.48
N HIS A 65 3.06 -5.36 -7.83
CA HIS A 65 2.23 -5.72 -6.70
C HIS A 65 3.10 -6.27 -5.58
N GLN A 66 2.91 -5.74 -4.37
CA GLN A 66 3.64 -6.11 -3.16
C GLN A 66 2.68 -6.19 -1.97
N HIS A 67 3.00 -7.05 -1.01
CA HIS A 67 2.32 -7.11 0.27
C HIS A 67 3.17 -6.43 1.35
N PHE A 68 2.54 -5.66 2.26
CA PHE A 68 3.23 -5.11 3.43
C PHE A 68 2.34 -5.14 4.68
N GLU A 69 2.96 -5.27 5.84
CA GLU A 69 2.29 -5.39 7.13
C GLU A 69 2.48 -4.09 7.94
N ILE A 70 1.42 -3.64 8.61
CA ILE A 70 1.48 -2.57 9.62
C ILE A 70 1.27 -3.19 10.99
N ASP A 71 2.27 -3.07 11.87
CA ASP A 71 2.17 -3.47 13.27
C ASP A 71 1.14 -2.61 14.02
N ILE A 72 0.17 -3.26 14.67
CA ILE A 72 -0.80 -2.61 15.55
C ILE A 72 -0.66 -3.14 16.99
N GLN A 73 -1.01 -2.31 17.96
CA GLN A 73 -0.77 -2.59 19.38
C GLN A 73 -1.67 -3.71 19.91
N ILE A 74 -2.89 -3.86 19.39
CA ILE A 74 -3.82 -4.92 19.76
C ILE A 74 -4.21 -5.72 18.51
N GLY A 75 -3.82 -7.00 18.47
CA GLY A 75 -4.29 -7.94 17.44
C GLY A 75 -3.27 -8.38 16.40
N GLY A 76 -2.01 -7.95 16.49
CA GLY A 76 -0.92 -8.41 15.60
C GLY A 76 -0.57 -7.41 14.51
N THR A 77 -0.35 -7.87 13.28
CA THR A 77 -0.12 -7.02 12.11
C THR A 77 -1.37 -6.95 11.23
N VAL A 78 -1.47 -5.88 10.44
CA VAL A 78 -2.50 -5.71 9.42
C VAL A 78 -1.84 -5.63 8.05
N GLY A 79 -2.09 -6.63 7.21
CA GLY A 79 -1.53 -6.75 5.87
C GLY A 79 -2.29 -5.92 4.83
N TYR A 80 -1.55 -5.24 3.95
CA TYR A 80 -2.04 -4.43 2.85
C TYR A 80 -1.42 -4.90 1.53
N GLU A 81 -2.21 -4.89 0.48
CA GLU A 81 -1.72 -5.05 -0.89
C GLU A 81 -1.43 -3.67 -1.49
N LEU A 82 -0.23 -3.50 -2.05
CA LEU A 82 0.25 -2.29 -2.70
C LEU A 82 0.43 -2.53 -4.19
N TYR A 83 -0.14 -1.66 -5.01
CA TYR A 83 -0.05 -1.68 -6.46
C TYR A 83 0.55 -0.39 -6.99
N LEU A 84 1.45 -0.50 -7.96
CA LEU A 84 1.97 0.63 -8.73
C LEU A 84 1.77 0.32 -10.21
N GLY A 85 1.09 1.17 -10.97
CA GLY A 85 0.87 0.93 -12.40
C GLY A 85 0.34 2.16 -13.14
N ASN A 86 0.52 2.21 -14.46
CA ASN A 86 0.14 3.37 -15.27
C ASN A 86 -1.35 3.41 -15.64
N THR A 87 -1.92 2.28 -16.05
CA THR A 87 -3.34 2.19 -16.45
C THR A 87 -3.91 0.87 -15.98
N GLY A 88 -5.21 0.85 -15.69
CA GLY A 88 -5.87 -0.32 -15.17
C GLY A 88 -7.20 -0.01 -14.48
N THR A 89 -7.72 -1.02 -13.79
CA THR A 89 -8.91 -0.94 -12.96
C THR A 89 -8.59 -1.50 -11.58
N PHE A 90 -9.08 -0.79 -10.57
CA PHE A 90 -9.02 -1.23 -9.20
C PHE A 90 -10.44 -1.19 -8.61
N LYS A 91 -10.90 -2.32 -8.08
CA LYS A 91 -12.23 -2.44 -7.50
C LYS A 91 -12.13 -3.05 -6.12
N ARG A 92 -12.50 -2.28 -5.10
CA ARG A 92 -12.70 -2.79 -3.74
C ARG A 92 -14.01 -3.58 -3.70
N ASN A 93 -13.94 -4.85 -3.33
CA ASN A 93 -15.13 -5.70 -3.16
C ASN A 93 -15.65 -5.67 -1.71
N GLY A 94 -14.77 -5.31 -0.77
CA GLY A 94 -15.12 -4.72 0.52
C GLY A 94 -15.61 -5.68 1.61
N ASP A 95 -15.34 -5.28 2.84
CA ASP A 95 -15.82 -5.87 4.10
C ASP A 95 -16.20 -4.79 5.16
N GLY A 96 -16.20 -3.50 4.77
CA GLY A 96 -16.60 -2.38 5.63
C GLY A 96 -15.48 -1.62 6.34
N GLY A 97 -14.19 -1.91 6.11
CA GLY A 97 -13.08 -1.11 6.66
C GLY A 97 -12.80 0.21 5.92
N ASP A 98 -12.55 1.30 6.67
CA ASP A 98 -12.41 2.69 6.17
C ASP A 98 -10.98 3.10 5.76
N ILE A 99 -9.98 2.20 5.83
CA ILE A 99 -8.57 2.58 5.69
C ILE A 99 -7.97 1.96 4.42
N ASN A 100 -8.23 2.59 3.27
CA ASN A 100 -7.53 2.37 1.99
C ASN A 100 -7.06 3.72 1.44
N TRP A 101 -6.02 3.74 0.61
CA TRP A 101 -5.48 4.99 0.07
C TRP A 101 -4.98 4.81 -1.37
N GLY A 102 -5.17 5.85 -2.19
CA GLY A 102 -4.72 5.86 -3.58
C GLY A 102 -4.22 7.25 -3.99
N TRP A 103 -3.22 7.29 -4.86
CA TRP A 103 -2.61 8.49 -5.44
C TRP A 103 -2.59 8.39 -6.97
#